data_AF-G0V2N8-F1
#
_entry.id   AF-G0V2N8-F1
#
_cell.length_a   1.000
_cell.length_b   1.000
_cell.length_c   1.000
_cell.angle_alpha   90.00
_cell.angle_beta   90.00
_cell.angle_gamma   90.00
#
_symmetry.space_group_name_H-M   'P 1'
#
loop_
_entity.id
_entity.type
_entity.pdbx_description
1 polymer ?
#
loop_
_entity_poly.entity_id
_entity_poly.type
_entity_poly.pdbx_seq_one_letter_code
_entity_poly.pdbx_strand_id
1 'polypeptide(L)'
;MMGSSTRRGSVSPSHDSFKSPVKPASLASEKNRALKKVDQSKVYGFLDRMRQGIHCSFCGGAKCKHENWEYARESGHDIAIEGLASSWVGADVIASQRPSTSLFKKHSLIEQFKERGITGVLNLQEKGEHARCGPDGVYASTGYSYDGEEDLMRFKISYYEFPWADMTAPKQDIVLRSVQVMDSHVKKSGKVLVHCHAGLGRTGLIIACYLVYAHRMPSADVIAMVRERRPGAIQTSKQVRFVYEFEAHLRKLSHTFRLGVSDSAVDIDVFLKKQRLLLHGEHADFYRFIPMPIYILLRQLLSITSGDSSKSDLVLTSLRSSASPPESVLDDIRVSINGRSFDETSVKDVLPLCHLVWGWFKSLAMPALLSEETSAIVAYMREPPCGRSAQRRFIRRTLRPSALHTAEMLLSAIYVISLNAEDSFMSQALQRVIELLTRADGGEGAAHLSLLELELLHKFFGMWVDLVKGMYFSFGCARVRDENNVRTAKVSTVRLPTGLKNNE
;
A
#
# COMPACT_ATOMS: atom_id res chain seq x y z
N MET A 1 -48.40 -36.97 -36.38
CA MET A 1 -49.04 -36.48 -37.62
C MET A 1 -48.59 -35.04 -37.82
N MET A 2 -47.58 -34.82 -38.68
CA MET A 2 -47.69 -34.08 -39.97
C MET A 2 -48.10 -32.61 -39.75
N GLY A 3 -47.36 -31.56 -40.10
CA GLY A 3 -46.14 -31.40 -40.91
C GLY A 3 -46.29 -30.18 -41.83
N SER A 4 -45.31 -29.25 -41.78
CA SER A 4 -44.98 -28.19 -42.77
C SER A 4 -45.99 -27.03 -42.95
N SER A 5 -45.66 -25.77 -43.29
CA SER A 5 -44.55 -25.24 -44.09
C SER A 5 -44.38 -23.71 -43.98
N THR A 6 -43.10 -23.26 -43.90
CA THR A 6 -42.43 -22.11 -44.57
C THR A 6 -42.81 -20.61 -44.43
N ARG A 7 -41.84 -19.88 -43.83
CA ARG A 7 -40.97 -18.77 -44.35
C ARG A 7 -41.47 -17.33 -44.63
N ARG A 8 -40.71 -16.42 -44.00
CA ARG A 8 -40.10 -15.12 -44.42
C ARG A 8 -40.98 -13.87 -44.49
N GLY A 9 -40.69 -12.95 -43.56
CA GLY A 9 -40.90 -11.50 -43.71
C GLY A 9 -39.72 -10.75 -43.08
N SER A 10 -38.87 -10.19 -43.92
CA SER A 10 -37.79 -9.27 -43.57
C SER A 10 -38.36 -7.89 -43.25
N VAL A 11 -38.04 -7.33 -42.08
CA VAL A 11 -38.36 -5.93 -41.74
C VAL A 11 -37.06 -5.21 -41.37
N SER A 12 -36.64 -4.34 -42.27
CA SER A 12 -35.66 -3.28 -42.08
C SER A 12 -36.22 -2.19 -41.14
N PRO A 13 -35.44 -1.65 -40.19
CA PRO A 13 -35.82 -0.42 -39.50
C PRO A 13 -35.38 0.79 -40.32
N SER A 14 -36.37 1.63 -40.59
CA SER A 14 -36.30 2.91 -41.29
C SER A 14 -35.40 3.93 -40.59
N HIS A 15 -34.65 4.66 -41.42
CA HIS A 15 -34.07 5.95 -41.11
C HIS A 15 -35.14 6.92 -40.62
N ASP A 16 -34.99 7.46 -39.41
CA ASP A 16 -35.65 8.69 -39.00
C ASP A 16 -34.62 9.74 -38.57
N SER A 17 -34.54 10.74 -39.45
CA SER A 17 -34.08 12.12 -39.32
C SER A 17 -33.38 12.55 -38.02
N PHE A 18 -32.11 12.90 -38.20
CA PHE A 18 -31.34 13.86 -37.41
C PHE A 18 -32.19 15.08 -37.01
N LYS A 19 -32.46 15.23 -35.70
CA LYS A 19 -32.77 16.53 -35.10
C LYS A 19 -31.46 17.19 -34.64
N SER A 20 -31.39 18.47 -34.94
CA SER A 20 -30.27 19.40 -34.87
C SER A 20 -29.56 19.44 -33.50
N PRO A 21 -28.27 19.87 -33.45
CA PRO A 21 -27.52 19.93 -32.21
C PRO A 21 -28.09 21.01 -31.29
N VAL A 22 -28.32 20.62 -30.04
CA VAL A 22 -28.59 21.54 -28.93
C VAL A 22 -27.37 22.45 -28.79
N LYS A 23 -27.55 23.76 -29.04
CA LYS A 23 -26.52 24.78 -28.82
C LYS A 23 -26.00 24.68 -27.37
N PRO A 24 -24.68 24.72 -27.12
CA PRO A 24 -24.18 24.79 -25.77
C PRO A 24 -24.68 26.09 -25.14
N ALA A 25 -25.32 25.97 -23.97
CA ALA A 25 -25.67 27.13 -23.15
C ALA A 25 -24.41 27.94 -22.90
N SER A 26 -24.44 29.20 -23.32
CA SER A 26 -23.36 30.16 -23.16
C SER A 26 -22.94 30.28 -21.70
N LEU A 27 -21.71 29.85 -21.40
CA LEU A 27 -20.95 30.19 -20.19
C LEU A 27 -20.57 31.68 -20.19
N ALA A 28 -21.57 32.55 -20.29
CA ALA A 28 -21.40 33.99 -20.32
C ALA A 28 -22.34 34.64 -19.30
N SER A 29 -21.98 34.57 -18.01
CA SER A 29 -22.13 35.66 -17.05
C SER A 29 -21.76 35.23 -15.62
N GLU A 30 -20.49 34.98 -15.33
CA GLU A 30 -20.01 35.12 -13.95
C GLU A 30 -19.21 36.42 -13.86
N LYS A 31 -19.79 37.40 -13.18
CA LYS A 31 -19.18 38.72 -12.92
C LYS A 31 -17.77 38.52 -12.36
N ASN A 32 -16.78 39.18 -12.99
CA ASN A 32 -15.41 39.34 -12.49
C ASN A 32 -15.41 39.89 -11.06
N ARG A 33 -15.43 39.01 -10.05
CA ARG A 33 -15.10 39.38 -8.67
C ARG A 33 -13.58 39.54 -8.65
N ALA A 34 -13.09 40.79 -8.60
CA ALA A 34 -11.67 41.06 -8.50
C ALA A 34 -11.07 40.30 -7.30
N LEU A 35 -10.23 39.30 -7.60
CA LEU A 35 -9.66 38.39 -6.62
C LEU A 35 -8.59 39.16 -5.83
N LYS A 36 -8.73 39.22 -4.49
CA LYS A 36 -7.80 39.96 -3.61
C LYS A 36 -6.52 39.15 -3.39
N LYS A 37 -5.37 39.75 -3.70
CA LYS A 37 -4.02 39.21 -3.43
C LYS A 37 -3.71 39.19 -1.92
N VAL A 38 -2.86 38.26 -1.47
CA VAL A 38 -2.47 38.10 -0.05
C VAL A 38 -1.71 39.33 0.47
N ASP A 39 -2.11 39.85 1.63
CA ASP A 39 -1.22 40.65 2.47
C ASP A 39 -0.29 39.71 3.25
N GLN A 40 0.91 39.47 2.71
CA GLN A 40 1.88 38.53 3.26
C GLN A 40 2.27 38.87 4.71
N SER A 41 2.13 40.14 5.13
CA SER A 41 2.52 40.61 6.47
C SER A 41 1.71 39.97 7.60
N LYS A 42 0.51 39.45 7.28
CA LYS A 42 -0.43 38.82 8.21
C LYS A 42 -0.28 37.30 8.31
N VAL A 43 0.47 36.68 7.41
CA VAL A 43 0.52 35.21 7.27
C VAL A 43 1.90 34.63 7.61
N TYR A 44 2.99 35.34 7.30
CA TYR A 44 4.37 34.87 7.52
C TYR A 44 5.15 35.80 8.43
N GLY A 45 6.12 35.29 9.18
CA GLY A 45 7.07 36.11 9.94
C GLY A 45 7.96 36.96 9.01
N PHE A 46 8.56 38.03 9.54
CA PHE A 46 9.38 38.97 8.75
C PHE A 46 10.52 38.28 7.95
N LEU A 47 11.20 37.30 8.56
CA LEU A 47 12.31 36.57 7.93
C LEU A 47 11.85 35.69 6.75
N ASP A 48 10.69 35.03 6.86
CA ASP A 48 10.13 34.21 5.79
C ASP A 48 9.69 35.07 4.59
N ARG A 49 9.10 36.24 4.86
CA ARG A 49 8.74 37.21 3.81
C ARG A 49 9.95 37.74 3.06
N MET A 50 11.05 38.03 3.78
CA MET A 50 12.31 38.47 3.17
C MET A 50 12.91 37.37 2.30
N ARG A 51 12.92 36.11 2.76
CA ARG A 51 13.41 34.97 2.00
C ARG A 51 12.58 34.74 0.72
N GLN A 52 11.25 34.74 0.82
CA GLN A 52 10.35 34.57 -0.32
C GLN A 52 10.44 35.73 -1.33
N GLY A 53 10.57 36.97 -0.85
CA GLY A 53 10.71 38.16 -1.69
C GLY A 53 11.98 38.15 -2.53
N ILE A 54 13.11 37.70 -1.96
CA ILE A 54 14.38 37.56 -2.68
C ILE A 54 14.28 36.47 -3.76
N HIS A 55 13.69 35.32 -3.44
CA HIS A 55 13.51 34.22 -4.42
C HIS A 55 12.64 34.63 -5.62
N CYS A 56 11.56 35.38 -5.41
CA CYS A 56 10.69 35.83 -6.51
C CYS A 56 11.39 36.79 -7.49
N SER A 57 12.31 37.63 -6.98
CA SER A 57 13.09 38.56 -7.81
C SER A 57 14.00 37.84 -8.81
N PHE A 58 14.56 36.68 -8.43
CA PHE A 58 15.36 35.84 -9.34
C PHE A 58 14.52 35.11 -10.41
N CYS A 59 13.21 34.98 -10.20
CA CYS A 59 12.31 34.31 -11.14
C CYS A 59 11.70 35.26 -12.19
N GLY A 60 11.71 36.58 -11.95
CA GLY A 60 11.11 37.58 -12.84
C GLY A 60 9.72 38.09 -12.42
N GLY A 61 9.29 37.79 -11.18
CA GLY A 61 8.02 38.27 -10.62
C GLY A 61 6.81 37.95 -11.50
N ALA A 62 6.00 38.95 -11.86
CA ALA A 62 4.79 38.76 -12.66
C ALA A 62 5.05 38.14 -14.06
N LYS A 63 6.28 38.29 -14.59
CA LYS A 63 6.74 37.67 -15.85
C LYS A 63 7.60 36.43 -15.57
N CYS A 64 7.29 35.68 -14.51
CA CYS A 64 8.06 34.52 -14.09
C CYS A 64 8.32 33.56 -15.26
N LYS A 65 9.59 33.30 -15.58
CA LYS A 65 9.96 32.40 -16.68
C LYS A 65 9.49 30.96 -16.46
N HIS A 66 9.29 30.55 -15.20
CA HIS A 66 8.84 29.21 -14.84
C HIS A 66 7.33 29.03 -14.92
N GLU A 67 6.57 30.12 -15.02
CA GLU A 67 5.11 30.09 -15.22
C GLU A 67 4.72 30.50 -16.65
N ASN A 68 5.68 30.90 -17.47
CA ASN A 68 5.44 31.21 -18.86
C ASN A 68 5.49 29.94 -19.72
N TRP A 69 4.31 29.43 -20.08
CA TRP A 69 4.17 28.23 -20.90
C TRP A 69 4.65 28.42 -22.35
N GLU A 70 4.71 29.65 -22.86
CA GLU A 70 5.16 29.94 -24.23
C GLU A 70 6.65 29.58 -24.42
N TYR A 71 7.46 29.86 -23.39
CA TYR A 71 8.87 29.49 -23.36
C TYR A 71 9.07 27.96 -23.40
N ALA A 72 8.18 27.21 -22.76
CA ALA A 72 8.21 25.75 -22.80
C ALA A 72 7.84 25.21 -24.19
N ARG A 73 6.88 25.86 -24.88
CA ARG A 73 6.50 25.51 -26.25
C ARG A 73 7.63 25.71 -27.25
N GLU A 74 8.38 26.80 -27.10
CA GLU A 74 9.53 27.12 -27.95
C GLU A 74 10.72 26.17 -27.75
N SER A 75 10.77 25.45 -26.62
CA SER A 75 11.84 24.51 -26.31
C SER A 75 11.75 23.17 -27.09
N GLY A 76 10.69 22.95 -27.86
CA GLY A 76 10.54 21.77 -28.73
C GLY A 76 10.29 20.43 -28.01
N HIS A 77 10.05 20.46 -26.70
CA HIS A 77 9.69 19.28 -25.91
C HIS A 77 8.20 18.97 -26.00
N ASP A 78 7.84 17.68 -25.93
CA ASP A 78 6.45 17.25 -25.94
C ASP A 78 5.70 17.78 -24.71
N ILE A 79 4.60 18.50 -24.94
CA ILE A 79 3.80 19.18 -23.92
C ILE A 79 2.58 18.31 -23.62
N ALA A 80 2.50 17.84 -22.36
CA ALA A 80 1.40 16.98 -21.96
C ALA A 80 0.06 17.73 -21.86
N ILE A 81 0.08 18.98 -21.38
CA ILE A 81 -1.08 19.86 -21.21
C ILE A 81 -0.79 21.23 -21.82
N GLU A 82 -1.59 21.62 -22.81
CA GLU A 82 -1.49 22.94 -23.43
C GLU A 82 -1.79 24.04 -22.39
N GLY A 83 -0.96 25.09 -22.35
CA GLY A 83 -1.03 26.14 -21.33
C GLY A 83 -0.18 25.87 -20.08
N LEU A 84 0.46 24.70 -19.97
CA LEU A 84 1.37 24.38 -18.86
C LEU A 84 2.69 23.83 -19.41
N ALA A 85 3.82 24.32 -18.88
CA ALA A 85 5.09 23.61 -19.05
C ALA A 85 5.00 22.25 -18.33
N SER A 86 4.66 21.19 -19.07
CA SER A 86 4.29 19.89 -18.52
C SER A 86 4.72 18.73 -19.41
N SER A 87 5.05 17.57 -18.83
CA SER A 87 5.56 16.41 -19.56
C SER A 87 5.07 15.11 -18.92
N TRP A 88 4.73 14.11 -19.74
CA TRP A 88 4.44 12.76 -19.27
C TRP A 88 5.71 12.11 -18.74
N VAL A 89 5.63 11.50 -17.56
CA VAL A 89 6.71 10.72 -16.97
C VAL A 89 6.17 9.34 -16.63
N GLY A 90 6.34 8.41 -17.58
CA GLY A 90 5.64 7.12 -17.56
C GLY A 90 4.21 7.25 -18.08
N ALA A 91 3.39 6.22 -17.82
CA ALA A 91 2.04 6.12 -18.38
C ALA A 91 0.96 6.89 -17.59
N ASP A 92 1.19 7.14 -16.29
CA ASP A 92 0.13 7.55 -15.36
C ASP A 92 0.39 8.88 -14.66
N VAL A 93 1.53 9.52 -14.93
CA VAL A 93 1.97 10.70 -14.17
C VAL A 93 2.43 11.82 -15.10
N ILE A 94 1.96 13.03 -14.84
CA ILE A 94 2.45 14.27 -15.48
C ILE A 94 3.27 15.08 -14.48
N ALA A 95 4.47 15.47 -14.88
CA ALA A 95 5.26 16.50 -14.22
C ALA A 95 4.87 17.88 -14.78
N SER A 96 4.45 18.82 -13.94
CA SER A 96 3.99 20.13 -14.40
C SER A 96 4.52 21.29 -13.55
N GLN A 97 4.67 22.46 -14.17
CA GLN A 97 4.63 23.73 -13.44
C GLN A 97 3.30 23.86 -12.66
N ARG A 98 3.24 24.76 -11.69
CA ARG A 98 1.95 25.08 -11.04
C ARG A 98 0.94 25.62 -12.05
N PRO A 99 -0.33 25.19 -11.98
CA PRO A 99 -1.41 25.86 -12.69
C PRO A 99 -1.80 27.15 -11.97
N SER A 100 -2.66 27.94 -12.61
CA SER A 100 -3.31 29.10 -11.99
C SER A 100 -4.76 29.22 -12.46
N THR A 101 -5.61 29.91 -11.70
CA THR A 101 -7.02 30.08 -12.09
C THR A 101 -7.18 30.73 -13.47
N SER A 102 -6.28 31.65 -13.86
CA SER A 102 -6.33 32.22 -15.21
C SER A 102 -5.98 31.19 -16.29
N LEU A 103 -5.03 30.29 -16.02
CA LEU A 103 -4.67 29.20 -16.95
C LEU A 103 -5.80 28.17 -17.07
N PHE A 104 -6.47 27.82 -15.97
CA PHE A 104 -7.66 26.94 -15.98
C PHE A 104 -8.72 27.44 -16.97
N LYS A 105 -8.97 28.75 -16.98
CA LYS A 105 -9.95 29.40 -17.86
C LYS A 105 -9.44 29.58 -19.28
N LYS A 106 -8.22 30.10 -19.44
CA LYS A 106 -7.67 30.46 -20.76
C LYS A 106 -7.42 29.25 -21.65
N HIS A 107 -7.01 28.12 -21.05
CA HIS A 107 -6.61 26.91 -21.79
C HIS A 107 -7.54 25.72 -21.52
N SER A 108 -8.72 25.92 -20.94
CA SER A 108 -9.69 24.86 -20.64
C SER A 108 -9.06 23.64 -19.96
N LEU A 109 -8.21 23.84 -18.95
CA LEU A 109 -7.37 22.76 -18.40
C LEU A 109 -8.20 21.58 -17.87
N ILE A 110 -9.41 21.82 -17.38
CA ILE A 110 -10.32 20.77 -16.90
C ILE A 110 -10.77 19.82 -18.00
N GLU A 111 -11.00 20.33 -19.21
CA GLU A 111 -11.37 19.49 -20.36
C GLU A 111 -10.16 18.64 -20.77
N GLN A 112 -8.98 19.25 -20.86
CA GLN A 112 -7.74 18.54 -21.15
C GLN A 112 -7.43 17.45 -20.11
N PHE A 113 -7.69 17.73 -18.83
CA PHE A 113 -7.49 16.76 -17.74
C PHE A 113 -8.43 15.56 -17.91
N LYS A 114 -9.72 15.80 -18.19
CA LYS A 114 -10.70 14.73 -18.42
C LYS A 114 -10.35 13.88 -19.64
N GLU A 115 -9.99 14.49 -20.76
CA GLU A 115 -9.59 13.79 -22.00
C GLU A 115 -8.38 12.87 -21.78
N ARG A 116 -7.46 13.26 -20.91
CA ARG A 116 -6.24 12.51 -20.59
C ARG A 116 -6.41 11.58 -19.39
N GLY A 117 -7.62 11.48 -18.83
CA GLY A 117 -7.91 10.65 -17.66
C GLY A 117 -7.19 11.10 -16.39
N ILE A 118 -6.86 12.40 -16.27
CA ILE A 118 -6.27 12.98 -15.06
C ILE A 118 -7.39 13.25 -14.08
N THR A 119 -7.36 12.53 -12.97
CA THR A 119 -8.38 12.58 -11.91
C THR A 119 -7.81 13.03 -10.58
N GLY A 120 -6.49 13.26 -10.50
CA GLY A 120 -5.81 13.70 -9.30
C GLY A 120 -4.75 14.78 -9.58
N VAL A 121 -4.66 15.78 -8.71
CA VAL A 121 -3.61 16.80 -8.71
C VAL A 121 -2.89 16.80 -7.37
N LEU A 122 -1.57 16.62 -7.39
CA LEU A 122 -0.71 16.72 -6.22
C LEU A 122 0.06 18.04 -6.23
N ASN A 123 -0.19 18.86 -5.21
CA ASN A 123 0.52 20.11 -4.95
C ASN A 123 1.58 19.92 -3.87
N LEU A 124 2.83 20.19 -4.22
CA LEU A 124 4.00 20.06 -3.33
C LEU A 124 4.44 21.40 -2.72
N GLN A 125 3.72 22.49 -2.99
CA GLN A 125 4.08 23.84 -2.57
C GLN A 125 3.63 24.14 -1.15
N GLU A 126 4.48 24.85 -0.42
CA GLU A 126 4.04 25.51 0.81
C GLU A 126 3.10 26.65 0.47
N LYS A 127 2.12 26.92 1.34
CA LYS A 127 1.24 28.07 1.18
C LYS A 127 2.10 29.34 1.10
N GLY A 128 1.70 30.29 0.25
CA GLY A 128 2.36 31.59 0.08
C GLY A 128 3.67 31.55 -0.71
N GLU A 129 4.14 30.36 -1.09
CA GLU A 129 5.36 30.19 -1.86
C GLU A 129 5.25 30.86 -3.23
N HIS A 130 6.32 31.58 -3.63
CA HIS A 130 6.38 32.30 -4.90
C HIS A 130 5.18 33.25 -5.11
N ALA A 131 4.73 33.95 -4.07
CA ALA A 131 3.51 34.77 -4.11
C ALA A 131 3.54 35.97 -5.07
N ARG A 132 4.71 36.34 -5.61
CA ARG A 132 4.86 37.38 -6.64
C ARG A 132 5.15 36.82 -8.04
N CYS A 133 5.29 35.50 -8.18
CA CYS A 133 5.57 34.86 -9.46
C CYS A 133 4.28 34.65 -10.24
N GLY A 134 4.34 34.93 -11.54
CA GLY A 134 3.23 34.76 -12.46
C GLY A 134 2.20 35.90 -12.42
N PRO A 135 1.30 35.95 -13.41
CA PRO A 135 0.32 37.03 -13.54
C PRO A 135 -0.67 37.05 -12.37
N ASP A 136 -1.07 35.87 -11.89
CA ASP A 136 -2.05 35.72 -10.80
C ASP A 136 -1.41 35.90 -9.42
N GLY A 137 -0.14 35.53 -9.26
CA GLY A 137 0.51 35.47 -7.95
C GLY A 137 -0.14 34.38 -7.08
N VAL A 138 -0.47 34.72 -5.84
CA VAL A 138 -1.09 33.79 -4.88
C VAL A 138 -2.31 34.43 -4.21
N TYR A 139 -3.39 33.65 -4.06
CA TYR A 139 -4.64 34.07 -3.42
C TYR A 139 -4.55 34.06 -1.89
N ALA A 140 -5.17 35.07 -1.26
CA ALA A 140 -5.17 35.21 0.19
C ALA A 140 -5.93 34.07 0.89
N SER A 141 -6.98 33.57 0.25
CA SER A 141 -7.85 32.51 0.78
C SER A 141 -7.14 31.16 0.83
N THR A 142 -6.40 30.80 -0.21
CA THR A 142 -5.83 29.45 -0.37
C THR A 142 -4.34 29.38 -0.09
N GLY A 143 -3.61 30.47 -0.32
CA GLY A 143 -2.15 30.46 -0.31
C GLY A 143 -1.54 29.84 -1.57
N TYR A 144 -2.31 29.62 -2.64
CA TYR A 144 -1.84 29.11 -3.93
C TYR A 144 -2.24 30.00 -5.12
N SER A 145 -1.71 29.70 -6.31
CA SER A 145 -2.01 30.38 -7.58
C SER A 145 -3.38 30.00 -8.17
N TYR A 146 -4.08 29.07 -7.54
CA TYR A 146 -5.42 28.59 -7.88
C TYR A 146 -6.16 28.18 -6.60
N ASP A 147 -7.45 27.87 -6.74
CA ASP A 147 -8.26 27.32 -5.66
C ASP A 147 -8.60 25.85 -5.97
N GLY A 148 -8.02 24.92 -5.20
CA GLY A 148 -8.23 23.49 -5.44
C GLY A 148 -9.69 23.05 -5.30
N GLU A 149 -10.49 23.71 -4.46
CA GLU A 149 -11.90 23.36 -4.28
C GLU A 149 -12.72 23.79 -5.52
N GLU A 150 -12.56 25.05 -5.92
CA GLU A 150 -13.32 25.64 -7.03
C GLU A 150 -12.82 25.21 -8.41
N ASP A 151 -11.49 25.21 -8.61
CA ASP A 151 -10.89 24.95 -9.92
C ASP A 151 -10.78 23.45 -10.20
N LEU A 152 -10.73 22.55 -9.20
CA LEU A 152 -10.54 21.10 -9.40
C LEU A 152 -11.67 20.23 -8.82
N MET A 153 -11.91 20.31 -7.51
CA MET A 153 -12.79 19.36 -6.80
C MET A 153 -14.24 19.47 -7.26
N ARG A 154 -14.72 20.68 -7.56
CA ARG A 154 -16.03 20.91 -8.19
C ARG A 154 -16.23 20.11 -9.48
N PHE A 155 -15.14 19.79 -10.19
CA PHE A 155 -15.16 19.01 -11.43
C PHE A 155 -14.79 17.53 -11.23
N LYS A 156 -14.85 17.04 -9.98
CA LYS A 156 -14.50 15.66 -9.59
C LYS A 156 -13.04 15.29 -9.85
N ILE A 157 -12.13 16.27 -9.76
CA ILE A 157 -10.70 16.04 -9.79
C ILE A 157 -10.20 16.15 -8.35
N SER A 158 -9.65 15.05 -7.82
CA SER A 158 -9.13 15.01 -6.46
C SER A 158 -7.91 15.92 -6.33
N TYR A 159 -7.82 16.63 -5.22
CA TYR A 159 -6.74 17.57 -4.94
C TYR A 159 -6.04 17.18 -3.64
N TYR A 160 -4.70 17.06 -3.68
CA TYR A 160 -3.88 16.59 -2.58
C TYR A 160 -2.73 17.55 -2.30
N GLU A 161 -2.57 17.94 -1.04
CA GLU A 161 -1.49 18.82 -0.58
C GLU A 161 -0.44 18.02 0.20
N PHE A 162 0.79 17.99 -0.32
CA PHE A 162 1.95 17.38 0.35
C PHE A 162 3.13 18.37 0.37
N PRO A 163 3.03 19.47 1.13
CA PRO A 163 4.00 20.55 1.09
C PRO A 163 5.34 20.19 1.77
N TRP A 164 6.45 20.63 1.18
CA TRP A 164 7.72 20.83 1.89
C TRP A 164 8.52 21.97 1.28
N ALA A 165 9.43 22.52 2.09
CA ALA A 165 10.22 23.70 1.77
C ALA A 165 10.93 23.63 0.42
N ASP A 166 10.81 24.71 -0.35
CA ASP A 166 11.41 24.81 -1.68
C ASP A 166 12.94 24.63 -1.62
N MET A 167 13.50 23.99 -2.65
CA MET A 167 14.94 23.67 -2.76
C MET A 167 15.52 22.76 -1.65
N THR A 168 14.68 22.14 -0.82
CA THR A 168 15.12 21.19 0.22
C THR A 168 14.77 19.73 -0.13
N ALA A 169 15.38 18.79 0.61
CA ALA A 169 14.99 17.39 0.59
C ALA A 169 13.88 17.14 1.64
N PRO A 170 12.81 16.40 1.29
CA PRO A 170 11.74 16.10 2.23
C PRO A 170 12.17 15.07 3.29
N LYS A 171 11.32 14.84 4.30
CA LYS A 171 11.46 13.68 5.18
C LYS A 171 10.93 12.42 4.49
N GLN A 172 11.55 11.27 4.79
CA GLN A 172 11.19 9.97 4.23
C GLN A 172 9.70 9.62 4.43
N ASP A 173 9.14 9.98 5.58
CA ASP A 173 7.75 9.69 5.94
C ASP A 173 6.74 10.50 5.10
N ILE A 174 7.06 11.76 4.76
CA ILE A 174 6.24 12.58 3.87
C ILE A 174 6.21 11.94 2.48
N VAL A 175 7.38 11.60 1.92
CA VAL A 175 7.47 11.00 0.59
C VAL A 175 6.76 9.66 0.54
N LEU A 176 6.97 8.79 1.54
CA LEU A 176 6.30 7.50 1.61
C LEU A 176 4.77 7.64 1.57
N ARG A 177 4.21 8.55 2.39
CA ARG A 177 2.76 8.82 2.37
C ARG A 177 2.30 9.40 1.03
N SER A 178 3.04 10.35 0.46
CA SER A 178 2.70 10.94 -0.84
C SER A 178 2.62 9.88 -1.93
N VAL A 179 3.65 9.01 -2.06
CA VAL A 179 3.68 8.00 -3.11
C VAL A 179 2.64 6.89 -2.90
N GLN A 180 2.28 6.58 -1.66
CA GLN A 180 1.18 5.67 -1.34
C GLN A 180 -0.18 6.23 -1.78
N VAL A 181 -0.42 7.52 -1.55
CA VAL A 181 -1.63 8.19 -2.04
C VAL A 181 -1.64 8.24 -3.57
N MET A 182 -0.50 8.52 -4.20
CA MET A 182 -0.37 8.45 -5.67
C MET A 182 -0.69 7.06 -6.21
N ASP A 183 -0.05 6.01 -5.68
CA ASP A 183 -0.26 4.61 -6.11
C ASP A 183 -1.71 4.16 -5.91
N SER A 184 -2.29 4.47 -4.74
CA SER A 184 -3.70 4.18 -4.49
C SER A 184 -4.64 4.96 -5.41
N HIS A 185 -4.32 6.20 -5.78
CA HIS A 185 -5.12 6.99 -6.71
C HIS A 185 -5.02 6.40 -8.12
N VAL A 186 -3.80 6.13 -8.60
CA VAL A 186 -3.55 5.56 -9.93
C VAL A 186 -4.27 4.23 -10.13
N LYS A 187 -4.21 3.34 -9.15
CA LYS A 187 -4.87 2.03 -9.22
C LYS A 187 -6.40 2.07 -9.20
N LYS A 188 -7.00 3.14 -8.67
CA LYS A 188 -8.46 3.19 -8.40
C LYS A 188 -9.23 4.24 -9.18
N SER A 189 -8.59 5.36 -9.50
CA SER A 189 -9.29 6.59 -9.89
C SER A 189 -8.84 7.11 -11.25
N GLY A 190 -7.56 6.97 -11.61
CA GLY A 190 -7.02 7.48 -12.86
C GLY A 190 -5.66 8.13 -12.68
N LYS A 191 -5.25 8.95 -13.64
CA LYS A 191 -3.88 9.49 -13.72
C LYS A 191 -3.72 10.71 -12.83
N VAL A 192 -2.46 11.02 -12.48
CA VAL A 192 -2.13 12.13 -11.58
C VAL A 192 -1.24 13.17 -12.24
N LEU A 193 -1.54 14.45 -12.02
CA LEU A 193 -0.64 15.56 -12.31
C LEU A 193 0.04 15.99 -11.02
N VAL A 194 1.36 16.15 -11.06
CA VAL A 194 2.17 16.54 -9.90
C VAL A 194 2.87 17.85 -10.21
N HIS A 195 2.77 18.82 -9.31
CA HIS A 195 3.44 20.11 -9.48
C HIS A 195 4.07 20.64 -8.19
N CYS A 196 5.13 21.43 -8.37
CA CYS A 196 5.62 22.39 -7.40
C CYS A 196 5.49 23.78 -8.03
N HIS A 197 6.49 24.66 -7.96
CA HIS A 197 6.49 25.90 -8.74
C HIS A 197 6.80 25.64 -10.23
N ALA A 198 8.05 25.28 -10.57
CA ALA A 198 8.49 25.06 -11.95
C ALA A 198 8.26 23.63 -12.49
N GLY A 199 7.89 22.69 -11.62
CA GLY A 199 7.70 21.29 -12.02
C GLY A 199 8.99 20.52 -12.28
N LEU A 200 10.10 20.85 -11.59
CA LEU A 200 11.42 20.27 -11.84
C LEU A 200 11.99 19.54 -10.61
N GLY A 201 12.41 20.27 -9.56
CA GLY A 201 13.08 19.67 -8.39
C GLY A 201 12.19 18.74 -7.57
N ARG A 202 11.21 19.31 -6.85
CA ARG A 202 10.29 18.56 -5.98
C ARG A 202 9.40 17.59 -6.76
N THR A 203 8.85 18.06 -7.87
CA THR A 203 8.05 17.25 -8.80
C THR A 203 8.86 16.06 -9.31
N GLY A 204 10.07 16.29 -9.84
CA GLY A 204 10.92 15.19 -10.31
C GLY A 204 11.27 14.20 -9.20
N LEU A 205 11.59 14.68 -7.99
CA LEU A 205 11.91 13.84 -6.84
C LEU A 205 10.74 12.93 -6.45
N ILE A 206 9.52 13.48 -6.32
CA ILE A 206 8.38 12.66 -5.88
C ILE A 206 7.94 11.69 -6.96
N ILE A 207 7.99 12.07 -8.24
CA ILE A 207 7.70 11.16 -9.35
C ILE A 207 8.73 10.04 -9.39
N ALA A 208 10.02 10.34 -9.18
CA ALA A 208 11.05 9.32 -9.08
C ALA A 208 10.77 8.35 -7.93
N CYS A 209 10.47 8.86 -6.73
CA CYS A 209 10.13 8.03 -5.59
C CYS A 209 8.86 7.21 -5.83
N TYR A 210 7.88 7.76 -6.54
CA TYR A 210 6.68 7.03 -6.95
C TYR A 210 7.02 5.86 -7.87
N LEU A 211 7.90 6.04 -8.86
CA LEU A 211 8.30 4.97 -9.77
C LEU A 211 9.10 3.87 -9.05
N VAL A 212 10.01 4.24 -8.14
CA VAL A 212 10.69 3.28 -7.26
C VAL A 212 9.68 2.54 -6.37
N TYR A 213 8.71 3.27 -5.81
CA TYR A 213 7.68 2.69 -4.97
C TYR A 213 6.76 1.78 -5.77
N ALA A 214 5.99 2.27 -6.74
CA ALA A 214 4.93 1.55 -7.43
C ALA A 214 5.46 0.54 -8.46
N HIS A 215 6.47 0.92 -9.25
CA HIS A 215 6.97 0.11 -10.37
C HIS A 215 8.24 -0.69 -10.05
N ARG A 216 8.78 -0.56 -8.83
CA ARG A 216 9.98 -1.29 -8.36
C ARG A 216 11.22 -1.06 -9.22
N MET A 217 11.28 0.07 -9.92
CA MET A 217 12.41 0.42 -10.77
C MET A 217 13.61 0.85 -9.92
N PRO A 218 14.85 0.46 -10.30
CA PRO A 218 16.06 0.93 -9.63
C PRO A 218 16.17 2.45 -9.67
N SER A 219 16.61 3.06 -8.56
CA SER A 219 16.70 4.53 -8.45
C SER A 219 17.54 5.17 -9.57
N ALA A 220 18.64 4.53 -9.99
CA ALA A 220 19.50 5.03 -11.07
C ALA A 220 18.74 5.18 -12.39
N ASP A 221 18.00 4.15 -12.78
CA ASP A 221 17.24 4.11 -14.03
C ASP A 221 16.08 5.11 -14.00
N VAL A 222 15.41 5.22 -12.86
CA VAL A 222 14.33 6.18 -12.65
C VAL A 222 14.83 7.62 -12.76
N ILE A 223 15.99 7.95 -12.17
CA ILE A 223 16.56 9.30 -12.26
C ILE A 223 16.85 9.66 -13.72
N ALA A 224 17.43 8.72 -14.48
CA ALA A 224 17.71 8.91 -15.90
C ALA A 224 16.41 9.14 -16.70
N MET A 225 15.43 8.26 -16.52
CA MET A 225 14.13 8.34 -17.20
C MET A 225 13.39 9.64 -16.90
N VAL A 226 13.34 10.07 -15.63
CA VAL A 226 12.66 11.30 -15.22
C VAL A 226 13.33 12.52 -15.86
N ARG A 227 14.68 12.54 -15.95
CA ARG A 227 15.42 13.64 -16.58
C ARG A 227 15.30 13.66 -18.10
N GLU A 228 15.22 12.50 -18.73
CA GLU A 228 14.95 12.37 -20.16
C GLU A 228 13.56 12.93 -20.50
N ARG A 229 12.53 12.50 -19.75
CA ARG A 229 11.14 12.90 -19.95
C ARG A 229 10.86 14.35 -19.53
N ARG A 230 11.56 14.84 -18.51
CA ARG A 230 11.45 16.21 -17.99
C ARG A 230 12.86 16.79 -17.80
N PRO A 231 13.44 17.39 -18.85
CA PRO A 231 14.77 17.99 -18.79
C PRO A 231 14.90 18.99 -17.64
N GLY A 232 15.99 18.86 -16.87
CA GLY A 232 16.23 19.67 -15.69
C GLY A 232 15.51 19.21 -14.42
N ALA A 233 14.76 18.11 -14.43
CA ALA A 233 14.19 17.52 -13.22
C ALA A 233 15.28 16.92 -12.29
N ILE A 234 14.97 16.82 -10.98
CA ILE A 234 15.92 16.34 -9.95
C ILE A 234 17.21 17.19 -9.98
N GLN A 235 17.05 18.45 -9.59
CA GLN A 235 17.98 19.55 -9.85
C GLN A 235 19.27 19.50 -9.03
N THR A 236 19.29 18.83 -7.88
CA THR A 236 20.44 18.86 -6.95
C THR A 236 20.96 17.46 -6.62
N SER A 237 22.25 17.37 -6.28
CA SER A 237 22.85 16.13 -5.79
C SER A 237 22.18 15.59 -4.53
N LYS A 238 21.65 16.47 -3.66
CA LYS A 238 20.85 16.09 -2.48
C LYS A 238 19.55 15.38 -2.88
N GLN A 239 18.87 15.84 -3.93
CA GLN A 239 17.66 15.18 -4.44
C GLN A 239 17.98 13.82 -5.08
N VAL A 240 19.07 13.73 -5.85
CA VAL A 240 19.55 12.45 -6.39
C VAL A 240 19.81 11.44 -5.27
N ARG A 241 20.62 11.85 -4.27
CA ARG A 241 20.92 11.03 -3.09
C ARG A 241 19.65 10.60 -2.35
N PHE A 242 18.67 11.49 -2.23
CA PHE A 242 17.41 11.17 -1.58
C PHE A 242 16.66 10.01 -2.26
N VAL A 243 16.65 9.93 -3.60
CA VAL A 243 15.99 8.81 -4.31
C VAL A 243 16.66 7.47 -3.99
N TYR A 244 18.00 7.42 -3.96
CA TYR A 244 18.76 6.23 -3.53
C TYR A 244 18.46 5.86 -2.07
N GLU A 245 18.43 6.86 -1.18
CA GLU A 245 18.10 6.65 0.24
C GLU A 245 16.66 6.17 0.43
N PHE A 246 15.73 6.67 -0.37
CA PHE A 246 14.33 6.23 -0.37
C PHE A 246 14.19 4.77 -0.82
N GLU A 247 14.87 4.36 -1.89
CA GLU A 247 14.93 2.97 -2.32
C GLU A 247 15.51 2.06 -1.21
N ALA A 248 16.64 2.46 -0.61
CA ALA A 248 17.23 1.73 0.50
C ALA A 248 16.31 1.67 1.73
N HIS A 249 15.56 2.74 1.99
CA HIS A 249 14.55 2.79 3.04
C HIS A 249 13.42 1.79 2.78
N LEU A 250 12.88 1.74 1.57
CA LEU A 250 11.87 0.76 1.17
C LEU A 250 12.37 -0.67 1.35
N ARG A 251 13.60 -0.99 0.91
CA ARG A 251 14.22 -2.31 1.11
C ARG A 251 14.31 -2.70 2.59
N LYS A 252 14.67 -1.76 3.47
CA LYS A 252 14.71 -2.00 4.93
C LYS A 252 13.33 -2.25 5.53
N LEU A 253 12.28 -1.63 4.97
CA LEU A 253 10.90 -1.83 5.39
C LEU A 253 10.33 -3.16 4.87
N SER A 254 10.75 -3.62 3.68
CA SER A 254 10.26 -4.86 3.06
C SER A 254 11.08 -6.11 3.41
N HIS A 255 12.19 -5.94 4.12
CA HIS A 255 13.04 -7.05 4.58
C HIS A 255 12.24 -8.05 5.41
N THR A 256 12.02 -9.24 4.82
CA THR A 256 11.23 -10.33 5.35
C THR A 256 12.11 -11.50 5.79
N PHE A 257 13.09 -11.86 4.96
CA PHE A 257 14.03 -12.96 5.19
C PHE A 257 15.45 -12.44 5.29
N ARG A 258 16.28 -13.06 6.15
CA ARG A 258 17.72 -12.87 6.12
C ARG A 258 18.29 -13.53 4.87
N LEU A 259 19.23 -12.87 4.19
CA LEU A 259 20.00 -13.40 3.07
C LEU A 259 21.44 -13.71 3.48
N GLY A 260 21.96 -13.03 4.50
CA GLY A 260 23.29 -13.28 5.04
C GLY A 260 23.35 -13.21 6.56
N VAL A 261 24.47 -13.67 7.13
CA VAL A 261 24.73 -13.66 8.58
C VAL A 261 24.76 -12.22 9.14
N SER A 262 25.11 -11.24 8.32
CA SER A 262 25.10 -9.82 8.68
C SER A 262 23.71 -9.21 8.77
N ASP A 263 22.68 -9.87 8.24
CA ASP A 263 21.33 -9.33 8.25
C ASP A 263 20.71 -9.44 9.64
N SER A 264 20.05 -8.37 10.06
CA SER A 264 19.43 -8.32 11.38
C SER A 264 18.34 -9.37 11.53
N ALA A 265 18.28 -9.95 12.72
CA ALA A 265 17.24 -10.87 13.12
C ALA A 265 15.82 -10.28 12.97
N VAL A 266 14.87 -11.14 12.63
CA VAL A 266 13.48 -10.74 12.44
C VAL A 266 12.77 -10.79 13.79
N ASP A 267 12.34 -9.65 14.29
CA ASP A 267 11.39 -9.55 15.39
C ASP A 267 10.00 -9.32 14.79
N ILE A 268 9.00 -10.11 15.19
CA ILE A 268 7.66 -10.08 14.60
C ILE A 268 6.94 -8.74 14.81
N ASP A 269 7.09 -8.11 15.99
CA ASP A 269 6.45 -6.84 16.29
C ASP A 269 7.11 -5.69 15.53
N VAL A 270 8.44 -5.73 15.39
CA VAL A 270 9.18 -4.79 14.55
C VAL A 270 8.85 -4.99 13.08
N PHE A 271 8.76 -6.23 12.60
CA PHE A 271 8.36 -6.57 11.23
C PHE A 271 6.97 -6.03 10.92
N LEU A 272 5.97 -6.31 11.78
CA LEU A 272 4.61 -5.82 11.60
C LEU A 272 4.53 -4.28 11.67
N LYS A 273 5.33 -3.63 12.52
CA LYS A 273 5.44 -2.15 12.53
C LYS A 273 5.93 -1.62 11.18
N LYS A 274 6.98 -2.22 10.60
CA LYS A 274 7.50 -1.84 9.27
C LYS A 274 6.49 -2.12 8.15
N GLN A 275 5.86 -3.29 8.17
CA GLN A 275 4.82 -3.68 7.20
C GLN A 275 3.68 -2.66 7.17
N ARG A 276 3.22 -2.19 8.34
CA ARG A 276 2.17 -1.15 8.42
C ARG A 276 2.58 0.20 7.81
N LEU A 277 3.88 0.49 7.70
CA LEU A 277 4.34 1.68 6.99
C LEU A 277 4.26 1.52 5.47
N LEU A 278 4.34 0.28 4.96
CA LEU A 278 4.31 0.01 3.52
C LEU A 278 2.90 -0.22 2.99
N LEU A 279 2.07 -0.95 3.75
CA LEU A 279 0.70 -1.29 3.37
C LEU A 279 -0.24 -0.11 3.63
N HIS A 280 -1.29 -0.01 2.82
CA HIS A 280 -2.34 1.00 2.95
C HIS A 280 -3.70 0.42 2.57
N GLY A 281 -4.77 1.15 2.92
CA GLY A 281 -6.15 0.74 2.65
C GLY A 281 -6.50 -0.61 3.27
N GLU A 282 -7.29 -1.41 2.57
CA GLU A 282 -7.80 -2.70 3.06
C GLU A 282 -6.67 -3.70 3.40
N HIS A 283 -5.56 -3.65 2.66
CA HIS A 283 -4.39 -4.49 2.96
C HIS A 283 -3.78 -4.15 4.32
N ALA A 284 -3.68 -2.86 4.68
CA ALA A 284 -3.14 -2.46 5.99
C ALA A 284 -4.03 -2.93 7.14
N ASP A 285 -5.35 -2.92 6.94
CA ASP A 285 -6.31 -3.38 7.94
C ASP A 285 -6.26 -4.90 8.10
N PHE A 286 -6.26 -5.65 6.99
CA PHE A 286 -6.23 -7.11 7.01
C PHE A 286 -4.92 -7.65 7.58
N TYR A 287 -3.78 -7.14 7.12
CA TYR A 287 -2.45 -7.59 7.55
C TYR A 287 -1.91 -6.83 8.78
N ARG A 288 -2.78 -6.15 9.53
CA ARG A 288 -2.37 -5.32 10.69
C ARG A 288 -1.55 -6.09 11.73
N PHE A 289 -1.88 -7.36 11.93
CA PHE A 289 -1.26 -8.25 12.92
C PHE A 289 -0.75 -9.56 12.31
N ILE A 290 -0.73 -9.66 10.98
CA ILE A 290 -0.41 -10.88 10.25
C ILE A 290 0.77 -10.61 9.33
N PRO A 291 1.85 -11.42 9.37
CA PRO A 291 2.94 -11.29 8.42
C PRO A 291 2.46 -11.62 7.01
N MET A 292 2.30 -10.59 6.17
CA MET A 292 1.69 -10.72 4.83
C MET A 292 2.45 -11.71 3.93
N PRO A 293 3.80 -11.70 3.87
CA PRO A 293 4.52 -12.67 3.05
C PRO A 293 4.27 -14.12 3.48
N ILE A 294 4.14 -14.37 4.79
CA ILE A 294 3.88 -15.71 5.32
C ILE A 294 2.45 -16.15 5.01
N TYR A 295 1.48 -15.23 5.09
CA TYR A 295 0.12 -15.49 4.65
C TYR A 295 0.06 -15.89 3.17
N ILE A 296 0.79 -15.17 2.30
CA ILE A 296 0.86 -15.48 0.86
C ILE A 296 1.47 -16.86 0.61
N LEU A 297 2.58 -17.19 1.28
CA LEU A 297 3.21 -18.50 1.13
C LEU A 297 2.29 -19.64 1.62
N LEU A 298 1.59 -19.45 2.73
CA LEU A 298 0.58 -20.40 3.22
C LEU A 298 -0.57 -20.55 2.23
N ARG A 299 -1.07 -19.44 1.65
CA ARG A 299 -2.12 -19.47 0.63
C ARG A 299 -1.69 -20.31 -0.58
N GLN A 300 -0.48 -20.12 -1.06
CA GLN A 300 0.04 -20.89 -2.19
C GLN A 300 0.20 -22.38 -1.84
N LEU A 301 0.68 -22.71 -0.64
CA LEU A 301 0.70 -24.10 -0.15
C LEU A 301 -0.69 -24.74 -0.19
N LEU A 302 -1.71 -24.05 0.33
CA LEU A 302 -3.10 -24.54 0.33
C LEU A 302 -3.65 -24.73 -1.09
N SER A 303 -3.27 -23.85 -2.02
CA SER A 303 -3.65 -23.98 -3.44
C SER A 303 -3.09 -25.26 -4.05
N ILE A 304 -1.80 -25.54 -3.79
CA ILE A 304 -1.09 -26.69 -4.36
C ILE A 304 -1.52 -28.02 -3.72
N THR A 305 -1.88 -28.04 -2.43
CA THR A 305 -2.34 -29.24 -1.72
C THR A 305 -3.84 -29.51 -1.87
N SER A 306 -4.58 -28.62 -2.55
CA SER A 306 -6.02 -28.77 -2.70
C SER A 306 -6.37 -30.06 -3.46
N GLY A 307 -7.02 -31.00 -2.76
CA GLY A 307 -7.42 -32.29 -3.34
C GLY A 307 -6.29 -33.31 -3.55
N ASP A 308 -5.09 -33.05 -3.02
CA ASP A 308 -3.91 -33.91 -3.18
C ASP A 308 -3.39 -34.37 -1.81
N SER A 309 -3.79 -35.57 -1.40
CA SER A 309 -3.39 -36.15 -0.10
C SER A 309 -1.89 -36.28 0.02
N SER A 310 -1.21 -36.76 -1.03
CA SER A 310 0.23 -36.98 -0.99
C SER A 310 1.00 -35.67 -0.75
N LYS A 311 0.57 -34.56 -1.37
CA LYS A 311 1.15 -33.25 -1.10
C LYS A 311 0.78 -32.71 0.28
N SER A 312 -0.44 -32.93 0.75
CA SER A 312 -0.81 -32.57 2.13
C SER A 312 0.05 -33.31 3.15
N ASP A 313 0.23 -34.63 2.98
CA ASP A 313 1.08 -35.46 3.83
C ASP A 313 2.53 -34.96 3.77
N LEU A 314 3.02 -34.60 2.58
CA LEU A 314 4.35 -34.02 2.40
C LEU A 314 4.49 -32.68 3.13
N VAL A 315 3.51 -31.78 3.10
CA VAL A 315 3.55 -30.53 3.90
C VAL A 315 3.67 -30.84 5.38
N LEU A 316 2.76 -31.68 5.90
CA LEU A 316 2.68 -31.96 7.34
C LEU A 316 3.92 -32.71 7.85
N THR A 317 4.54 -33.54 6.99
CA THR A 317 5.78 -34.26 7.30
C THR A 317 7.05 -33.44 7.02
N SER A 318 7.01 -32.43 6.13
CA SER A 318 8.17 -31.59 5.79
C SER A 318 8.77 -30.87 6.99
N LEU A 319 7.96 -30.61 8.03
CA LEU A 319 8.39 -30.08 9.33
C LEU A 319 9.47 -30.95 10.01
N ARG A 320 9.57 -32.24 9.62
CA ARG A 320 10.53 -33.23 10.13
C ARG A 320 11.62 -33.59 9.13
N SER A 321 11.45 -33.24 7.86
CA SER A 321 12.34 -33.70 6.80
C SER A 321 13.71 -33.02 6.90
N SER A 322 14.77 -33.82 6.80
CA SER A 322 16.14 -33.32 6.60
C SER A 322 16.39 -32.90 5.14
N ALA A 323 15.49 -33.25 4.22
CA ALA A 323 15.59 -32.86 2.82
C ALA A 323 15.35 -31.36 2.69
N SER A 324 16.41 -30.64 2.34
CA SER A 324 16.37 -29.21 2.01
C SER A 324 16.47 -29.02 0.50
N PRO A 325 15.66 -28.12 -0.08
CA PRO A 325 15.92 -27.60 -1.42
C PRO A 325 17.33 -26.99 -1.49
N PRO A 326 17.89 -26.85 -2.71
CA PRO A 326 19.14 -26.09 -2.89
C PRO A 326 18.98 -24.66 -2.37
N GLU A 327 19.99 -24.17 -1.65
CA GLU A 327 19.94 -22.83 -1.03
C GLU A 327 19.75 -21.72 -2.07
N SER A 328 20.32 -21.88 -3.28
CA SER A 328 20.12 -20.94 -4.39
C SER A 328 18.64 -20.74 -4.75
N VAL A 329 17.84 -21.81 -4.73
CA VAL A 329 16.39 -21.73 -5.00
C VAL A 329 15.68 -20.94 -3.89
N LEU A 330 16.07 -21.17 -2.63
CA LEU A 330 15.49 -20.44 -1.50
C LEU A 330 15.89 -18.96 -1.54
N ASP A 331 17.15 -18.67 -1.85
CA ASP A 331 17.67 -17.30 -1.92
C ASP A 331 17.02 -16.50 -3.05
N ASP A 332 16.83 -17.09 -4.23
CA ASP A 332 16.11 -16.44 -5.33
C ASP A 332 14.69 -16.01 -4.89
N ILE A 333 13.98 -16.90 -4.20
CA ILE A 333 12.64 -16.60 -3.67
C ILE A 333 12.73 -15.53 -2.58
N ARG A 334 13.64 -15.64 -1.61
CA ARG A 334 13.82 -14.65 -0.53
C ARG A 334 14.15 -13.27 -1.08
N VAL A 335 15.03 -13.18 -2.09
CA VAL A 335 15.39 -11.94 -2.78
C VAL A 335 14.15 -11.33 -3.43
N SER A 336 13.33 -12.12 -4.13
CA SER A 336 12.10 -11.62 -4.76
C SER A 336 11.08 -11.11 -3.72
N ILE A 337 10.92 -11.80 -2.58
CA ILE A 337 10.01 -11.39 -1.51
C ILE A 337 10.52 -10.10 -0.86
N ASN A 338 11.79 -10.05 -0.49
CA ASN A 338 12.43 -8.85 0.09
C ASN A 338 12.37 -7.66 -0.88
N GLY A 339 12.46 -7.91 -2.19
CA GLY A 339 12.33 -6.92 -3.27
C GLY A 339 10.89 -6.49 -3.59
N ARG A 340 9.88 -7.12 -2.97
CA ARG A 340 8.45 -6.92 -3.26
C ARG A 340 8.09 -7.18 -4.72
N SER A 341 8.75 -8.18 -5.33
CA SER A 341 8.54 -8.64 -6.71
C SER A 341 8.15 -10.12 -6.80
N PHE A 342 7.92 -10.78 -5.66
CA PHE A 342 7.49 -12.17 -5.60
C PHE A 342 6.12 -12.38 -6.24
N ASP A 343 6.07 -13.26 -7.23
CA ASP A 343 4.84 -13.82 -7.79
C ASP A 343 4.53 -15.16 -7.11
N GLU A 344 3.45 -15.20 -6.33
CA GLU A 344 3.05 -16.39 -5.59
C GLU A 344 2.78 -17.60 -6.50
N THR A 345 2.40 -17.37 -7.76
CA THR A 345 2.06 -18.45 -8.71
C THR A 345 3.29 -19.07 -9.37
N SER A 346 4.45 -18.42 -9.24
CA SER A 346 5.71 -18.86 -9.86
C SER A 346 6.30 -20.12 -9.20
N VAL A 347 6.00 -20.36 -7.92
CA VAL A 347 6.50 -21.52 -7.16
C VAL A 347 5.39 -22.54 -6.99
N LYS A 348 5.58 -23.73 -7.58
CA LYS A 348 4.63 -24.84 -7.52
C LYS A 348 5.06 -25.99 -6.61
N ASP A 349 6.33 -25.98 -6.21
CA ASP A 349 6.88 -27.01 -5.33
C ASP A 349 6.55 -26.73 -3.88
N VAL A 350 6.06 -27.74 -3.19
CA VAL A 350 5.69 -27.67 -1.78
C VAL A 350 6.91 -27.45 -0.89
N LEU A 351 8.03 -28.11 -1.21
CA LEU A 351 9.18 -28.16 -0.32
C LEU A 351 9.85 -26.79 -0.12
N PRO A 352 10.15 -25.98 -1.17
CA PRO A 352 10.64 -24.61 -1.00
C PRO A 352 9.70 -23.71 -0.17
N LEU A 353 8.40 -23.77 -0.44
CA LEU A 353 7.41 -22.98 0.29
C LEU A 353 7.38 -23.33 1.78
N CYS A 354 7.40 -24.63 2.10
CA CYS A 354 7.53 -25.12 3.47
C CYS A 354 8.80 -24.58 4.14
N HIS A 355 9.96 -24.73 3.51
CA HIS A 355 11.24 -24.25 4.06
C HIS A 355 11.24 -22.74 4.30
N LEU A 356 10.60 -21.95 3.45
CA LEU A 356 10.45 -20.51 3.65
C LEU A 356 9.55 -20.20 4.86
N VAL A 357 8.34 -20.79 4.92
CA VAL A 357 7.40 -20.54 6.03
C VAL A 357 8.00 -20.97 7.36
N TRP A 358 8.44 -22.24 7.46
CA TRP A 358 8.95 -22.79 8.72
C TRP A 358 10.29 -22.17 9.09
N GLY A 359 11.16 -21.94 8.10
CA GLY A 359 12.45 -21.28 8.27
C GLY A 359 12.31 -19.85 8.79
N TRP A 360 11.27 -19.12 8.39
CA TRP A 360 11.00 -17.78 8.89
C TRP A 360 10.81 -17.77 10.41
N PHE A 361 9.95 -18.64 10.94
CA PHE A 361 9.73 -18.77 12.39
C PHE A 361 11.00 -19.21 13.13
N LYS A 362 11.74 -20.18 12.56
CA LYS A 362 13.02 -20.63 13.12
C LYS A 362 14.06 -19.51 13.18
N SER A 363 14.01 -18.56 12.26
CA SER A 363 14.95 -17.44 12.12
C SER A 363 14.60 -16.19 12.96
N LEU A 364 13.53 -16.24 13.76
CA LEU A 364 13.12 -15.08 14.54
C LEU A 364 14.16 -14.74 15.63
N ALA A 365 14.35 -13.44 15.88
CA ALA A 365 15.19 -12.94 16.97
C ALA A 365 14.68 -13.38 18.35
N MET A 366 13.36 -13.47 18.47
CA MET A 366 12.62 -13.85 19.66
C MET A 366 11.49 -14.79 19.25
N PRO A 367 11.03 -15.69 20.13
CA PRO A 367 9.91 -16.56 19.83
C PRO A 367 8.65 -15.77 19.49
N ALA A 368 7.78 -16.33 18.64
CA ALA A 368 6.48 -15.74 18.36
C ALA A 368 5.60 -15.69 19.62
N LEU A 369 5.69 -16.70 20.49
CA LEU A 369 5.12 -16.75 21.83
C LEU A 369 6.22 -16.59 22.88
N LEU A 370 6.16 -15.52 23.66
CA LEU A 370 7.14 -15.26 24.71
C LEU A 370 7.02 -16.29 25.86
N SER A 371 8.06 -16.36 26.67
CA SER A 371 8.09 -17.21 27.86
C SER A 371 6.89 -16.94 28.78
N GLU A 372 6.56 -15.67 29.03
CA GLU A 372 5.42 -15.25 29.86
C GLU A 372 4.06 -15.73 29.29
N GLU A 373 3.87 -15.60 27.98
CA GLU A 373 2.67 -16.07 27.28
C GLU A 373 2.55 -17.59 27.39
N THR A 374 3.69 -18.30 27.25
CA THR A 374 3.78 -19.75 27.35
C THR A 374 3.49 -20.24 28.77
N SER A 375 4.09 -19.63 29.80
CA SER A 375 3.84 -19.95 31.20
C SER A 375 2.38 -19.71 31.60
N ALA A 376 1.77 -18.64 31.09
CA ALA A 376 0.35 -18.37 31.34
C ALA A 376 -0.55 -19.45 30.72
N ILE A 377 -0.24 -19.92 29.51
CA ILE A 377 -0.97 -21.04 28.89
C ILE A 377 -0.83 -22.31 29.75
N VAL A 378 0.38 -22.64 30.20
CA VAL A 378 0.62 -23.79 31.07
C VAL A 378 -0.19 -23.68 32.36
N ALA A 379 -0.17 -22.51 33.02
CA ALA A 379 -0.93 -22.28 34.24
C ALA A 379 -2.45 -22.43 34.01
N TYR A 380 -2.97 -21.88 32.91
CA TYR A 380 -4.36 -22.06 32.50
C TYR A 380 -4.74 -23.53 32.31
N MET A 381 -3.83 -24.35 31.78
CA MET A 381 -4.09 -25.76 31.52
C MET A 381 -3.96 -26.67 32.74
N ARG A 382 -3.29 -26.21 33.82
CA ARG A 382 -3.26 -26.92 35.11
C ARG A 382 -4.63 -26.92 35.79
N GLU A 383 -5.39 -25.84 35.64
CA GLU A 383 -6.76 -25.69 36.16
C GLU A 383 -7.71 -25.20 35.05
N PRO A 384 -8.05 -26.06 34.08
CA PRO A 384 -8.78 -25.64 32.89
C PRO A 384 -10.23 -25.26 33.26
N PRO A 385 -10.68 -24.02 33.01
CA PRO A 385 -12.07 -23.63 33.26
C PRO A 385 -13.00 -24.31 32.24
N CYS A 386 -14.23 -24.61 32.67
CA CYS A 386 -15.24 -25.20 31.81
C CYS A 386 -15.73 -24.22 30.71
N GLY A 387 -15.51 -24.57 29.43
CA GLY A 387 -16.25 -24.02 28.28
C GLY A 387 -15.46 -23.21 27.25
N ARG A 388 -15.86 -23.30 25.97
CA ARG A 388 -15.21 -22.63 24.80
C ARG A 388 -15.09 -21.11 24.96
N SER A 389 -16.10 -20.46 25.54
CA SER A 389 -16.11 -19.01 25.76
C SER A 389 -15.01 -18.54 26.73
N ALA A 390 -14.64 -19.39 27.70
CA ALA A 390 -13.57 -19.08 28.64
C ALA A 390 -12.20 -19.09 27.95
N GLN A 391 -11.94 -20.10 27.11
CA GLN A 391 -10.68 -20.22 26.37
C GLN A 391 -10.47 -19.04 25.42
N ARG A 392 -11.49 -18.64 24.64
CA ARG A 392 -11.39 -17.49 23.74
C ARG A 392 -11.10 -16.18 24.49
N ARG A 393 -11.70 -16.01 25.68
CA ARG A 393 -11.46 -14.84 26.53
C ARG A 393 -10.06 -14.84 27.11
N PHE A 394 -9.55 -16.01 27.52
CA PHE A 394 -8.18 -16.18 27.99
C PHE A 394 -7.17 -15.81 26.89
N ILE A 395 -7.26 -16.44 25.72
CA ILE A 395 -6.37 -16.19 24.57
C ILE A 395 -6.27 -14.68 24.27
N ARG A 396 -7.39 -13.99 24.17
CA ARG A 396 -7.44 -12.55 23.84
C ARG A 396 -6.90 -11.62 24.92
N ARG A 397 -6.90 -12.06 26.19
CA ARG A 397 -6.40 -11.27 27.32
C ARG A 397 -4.92 -11.50 27.58
N THR A 398 -4.44 -12.71 27.31
CA THR A 398 -3.09 -13.16 27.63
C THR A 398 -2.12 -12.88 26.49
N LEU A 399 -2.51 -13.12 25.24
CA LEU A 399 -1.58 -13.05 24.10
C LEU A 399 -1.53 -11.66 23.49
N ARG A 400 -0.32 -11.26 23.07
CA ARG A 400 -0.12 -10.08 22.23
C ARG A 400 -0.88 -10.25 20.90
N PRO A 401 -1.45 -9.17 20.33
CA PRO A 401 -2.19 -9.26 19.06
C PRO A 401 -1.39 -9.88 17.91
N SER A 402 -0.08 -9.58 17.81
CA SER A 402 0.82 -10.15 16.81
C SER A 402 0.96 -11.67 16.98
N ALA A 403 1.25 -12.13 18.19
CA ALA A 403 1.36 -13.56 18.51
C ALA A 403 0.04 -14.30 18.28
N LEU A 404 -1.06 -13.73 18.79
CA LEU A 404 -2.42 -14.24 18.61
C LEU A 404 -2.73 -14.50 17.13
N HIS A 405 -2.73 -13.45 16.32
CA HIS A 405 -3.17 -13.56 14.93
C HIS A 405 -2.20 -14.38 14.07
N THR A 406 -0.91 -14.37 14.38
CA THR A 406 0.09 -15.20 13.69
C THR A 406 -0.09 -16.69 13.99
N ALA A 407 -0.32 -17.05 15.26
CA ALA A 407 -0.60 -18.42 15.65
C ALA A 407 -1.93 -18.91 15.05
N GLU A 408 -2.98 -18.10 15.14
CA GLU A 408 -4.29 -18.45 14.57
C GLU A 408 -4.24 -18.64 13.04
N MET A 409 -3.46 -17.82 12.32
CA MET A 409 -3.22 -17.99 10.88
C MET A 409 -2.58 -19.35 10.59
N LEU A 410 -1.53 -19.70 11.32
CA LEU A 410 -0.79 -20.94 11.14
C LEU A 410 -1.66 -22.17 11.43
N LEU A 411 -2.40 -22.14 12.55
CA LEU A 411 -3.31 -23.21 12.95
C LEU A 411 -4.48 -23.37 11.96
N SER A 412 -5.03 -22.27 11.46
CA SER A 412 -6.05 -22.31 10.41
C SER A 412 -5.53 -22.96 9.13
N ALA A 413 -4.29 -22.67 8.71
CA ALA A 413 -3.69 -23.27 7.52
C ALA A 413 -3.49 -24.78 7.70
N ILE A 414 -2.91 -25.20 8.82
CA ILE A 414 -2.65 -26.62 9.12
C ILE A 414 -3.95 -27.41 9.18
N TYR A 415 -4.99 -26.86 9.82
CA TYR A 415 -6.30 -27.49 9.85
C TYR A 415 -6.84 -27.76 8.44
N VAL A 416 -6.74 -26.79 7.53
CA VAL A 416 -7.24 -26.96 6.16
C VAL A 416 -6.43 -28.01 5.39
N ILE A 417 -5.10 -28.00 5.53
CA ILE A 417 -4.23 -28.98 4.86
C ILE A 417 -4.50 -30.39 5.37
N SER A 418 -4.73 -30.55 6.69
CA SER A 418 -4.97 -31.86 7.30
C SER A 418 -6.30 -32.50 6.90
N LEU A 419 -7.27 -31.73 6.37
CA LEU A 419 -8.55 -32.29 5.89
C LEU A 419 -8.37 -33.26 4.70
N ASN A 420 -7.27 -33.14 3.96
CA ASN A 420 -6.94 -34.04 2.86
C ASN A 420 -5.83 -35.03 3.23
N ALA A 421 -5.38 -35.08 4.48
CA ALA A 421 -4.24 -35.88 4.92
C ALA A 421 -4.69 -37.04 5.82
N GLU A 422 -3.78 -37.95 6.16
CA GLU A 422 -4.04 -38.94 7.20
C GLU A 422 -4.21 -38.29 8.60
N ASP A 423 -5.16 -38.78 9.40
CA ASP A 423 -5.51 -38.24 10.72
C ASP A 423 -4.30 -38.11 11.66
N SER A 424 -3.33 -39.02 11.54
CA SER A 424 -2.14 -39.07 12.40
C SER A 424 -1.20 -37.87 12.19
N PHE A 425 -1.24 -37.21 11.03
CA PHE A 425 -0.31 -36.13 10.69
C PHE A 425 -0.70 -34.80 11.34
N MET A 426 -1.98 -34.56 11.64
CA MET A 426 -2.42 -33.33 12.27
C MET A 426 -1.79 -33.15 13.67
N SER A 427 -1.88 -34.17 14.52
CA SER A 427 -1.32 -34.09 15.88
C SER A 427 0.20 -33.89 15.84
N GLN A 428 0.88 -34.56 14.91
CA GLN A 428 2.32 -34.41 14.69
C GLN A 428 2.72 -33.00 14.22
N ALA A 429 1.93 -32.40 13.32
CA ALA A 429 2.15 -31.04 12.85
C ALA A 429 1.92 -30.00 13.96
N LEU A 430 0.90 -30.20 14.81
CA LEU A 430 0.62 -29.31 15.94
C LEU A 430 1.77 -29.25 16.93
N GLN A 431 2.39 -30.39 17.26
CA GLN A 431 3.56 -30.41 18.13
C GLN A 431 4.70 -29.55 17.58
N ARG A 432 4.92 -29.58 16.26
CA ARG A 432 5.97 -28.78 15.61
C ARG A 432 5.63 -27.30 15.51
N VAL A 433 4.36 -26.95 15.36
CA VAL A 433 3.94 -25.55 15.45
C VAL A 433 4.24 -24.98 16.83
N ILE A 434 4.00 -25.73 17.89
CA ILE A 434 4.32 -25.29 19.25
C ILE A 434 5.82 -24.95 19.33
N GLU A 435 6.68 -25.86 18.86
CA GLU A 435 8.13 -25.63 18.83
C GLU A 435 8.53 -24.39 18.01
N LEU A 436 7.94 -24.20 16.83
CA LEU A 436 8.20 -23.04 15.97
C LEU A 436 7.79 -21.73 16.64
N LEU A 437 6.68 -21.73 17.38
CA LEU A 437 6.17 -20.54 18.03
C LEU A 437 6.95 -20.20 19.32
N THR A 438 7.52 -21.19 20.00
CA THR A 438 8.22 -21.00 21.29
C THR A 438 9.75 -20.90 21.17
N ARG A 439 10.34 -21.05 19.97
CA ARG A 439 11.80 -21.04 19.74
C ARG A 439 12.27 -19.80 18.95
N ALA A 440 13.49 -19.35 19.23
CA ALA A 440 14.20 -18.29 18.50
C ALA A 440 15.55 -18.77 17.92
N ASP A 441 16.11 -17.98 17.00
CA ASP A 441 17.44 -18.14 16.41
C ASP A 441 18.49 -17.37 17.24
N GLY A 442 19.31 -18.10 18.01
CA GLY A 442 20.44 -17.55 18.76
C GLY A 442 20.44 -17.89 20.25
N GLY A 443 21.32 -18.81 20.64
CA GLY A 443 21.86 -18.91 22.00
C GLY A 443 21.09 -19.77 23.01
N GLU A 444 21.84 -20.63 23.69
CA GLU A 444 21.48 -21.37 24.90
C GLU A 444 20.75 -20.46 25.90
N GLY A 445 19.47 -20.76 26.16
CA GLY A 445 18.61 -19.87 26.97
C GLY A 445 17.12 -20.07 26.74
N ALA A 446 16.70 -20.81 25.70
CA ALA A 446 15.34 -21.33 25.65
C ALA A 446 15.12 -22.23 26.88
N ALA A 447 14.28 -21.78 27.82
CA ALA A 447 13.81 -22.61 28.90
C ALA A 447 13.30 -23.91 28.28
N HIS A 448 13.97 -25.02 28.58
CA HIS A 448 13.56 -26.31 28.05
C HIS A 448 12.24 -26.64 28.74
N LEU A 449 11.16 -26.61 27.96
CA LEU A 449 9.85 -27.02 28.44
C LEU A 449 9.95 -28.47 28.92
N SER A 450 9.46 -28.72 30.13
CA SER A 450 9.31 -30.07 30.65
C SER A 450 8.32 -30.88 29.79
N LEU A 451 8.40 -32.21 29.88
CA LEU A 451 7.46 -33.10 29.19
C LEU A 451 6.00 -32.79 29.53
N LEU A 452 5.71 -32.46 30.78
CA LEU A 452 4.39 -32.06 31.24
C LEU A 452 3.93 -30.73 30.60
N GLU A 453 4.82 -29.74 30.51
CA GLU A 453 4.49 -28.46 29.87
C GLU A 453 4.18 -28.62 28.38
N LEU A 454 4.96 -29.45 27.68
CA LEU A 454 4.71 -29.79 26.28
C LEU A 454 3.36 -30.49 26.09
N GLU A 455 2.99 -31.42 26.98
CA GLU A 455 1.70 -32.10 26.94
C GLU A 455 0.53 -31.13 27.14
N LEU A 456 0.64 -30.22 28.12
CA LEU A 456 -0.37 -29.20 28.39
C LEU A 456 -0.52 -28.22 27.21
N LEU A 457 0.59 -27.79 26.60
CA LEU A 457 0.58 -26.97 25.40
C LEU A 457 -0.07 -27.70 24.23
N HIS A 458 0.28 -28.97 23.99
CA HIS A 458 -0.32 -29.76 22.93
C HIS A 458 -1.85 -29.84 23.08
N LYS A 459 -2.35 -30.10 24.30
CA LYS A 459 -3.79 -30.09 24.59
C LYS A 459 -4.42 -28.72 24.35
N PHE A 460 -3.78 -27.64 24.79
CA PHE A 460 -4.27 -26.27 24.58
C PHE A 460 -4.40 -25.92 23.09
N PHE A 461 -3.36 -26.21 22.30
CA PHE A 461 -3.35 -25.93 20.87
C PHE A 461 -4.35 -26.78 20.11
N GLY A 462 -4.57 -28.04 20.50
CA GLY A 462 -5.66 -28.86 19.95
C GLY A 462 -7.03 -28.20 20.17
N MET A 463 -7.31 -27.73 21.39
CA MET A 463 -8.53 -26.97 21.69
C MET A 463 -8.60 -25.63 20.91
N TRP A 464 -7.46 -24.98 20.69
CA TRP A 464 -7.40 -23.71 19.97
C TRP A 464 -7.68 -23.89 18.48
N VAL A 465 -7.18 -24.95 17.84
CA VAL A 465 -7.51 -25.27 16.44
C VAL A 465 -9.01 -25.29 16.24
N ASP A 466 -9.75 -25.96 17.13
CA ASP A 466 -11.23 -26.03 17.10
C ASP A 466 -11.93 -24.66 17.12
N LEU A 467 -11.30 -23.64 17.71
CA LEU A 467 -11.85 -22.28 17.76
C LEU A 467 -11.61 -21.49 16.47
N VAL A 468 -10.53 -21.79 15.74
CA VAL A 468 -10.04 -20.98 14.61
C VAL A 468 -10.26 -21.63 13.25
N LYS A 469 -10.74 -22.87 13.20
CA LYS A 469 -11.07 -23.59 11.96
C LYS A 469 -11.76 -22.66 10.96
N GLY A 470 -11.18 -22.52 9.77
CA GLY A 470 -11.81 -21.73 8.71
C GLY A 470 -11.62 -20.20 8.82
N MET A 471 -10.94 -19.70 9.86
CA MET A 471 -10.92 -18.26 10.17
C MET A 471 -10.09 -17.44 9.17
N TYR A 472 -8.90 -17.95 8.80
CA TYR A 472 -8.03 -17.29 7.81
C TYR A 472 -8.07 -17.95 6.44
N PHE A 473 -8.36 -19.25 6.43
CA PHE A 473 -8.43 -20.07 5.23
C PHE A 473 -9.63 -21.01 5.34
N SER A 474 -10.48 -21.08 4.30
CA SER A 474 -11.69 -21.91 4.28
C SER A 474 -11.60 -23.07 3.29
N PHE A 475 -12.08 -24.25 3.69
CA PHE A 475 -12.15 -25.44 2.83
C PHE A 475 -13.16 -25.26 1.67
N GLY A 476 -12.83 -25.75 0.48
CA GLY A 476 -13.68 -25.64 -0.73
C GLY A 476 -13.52 -24.35 -1.56
N CYS A 477 -12.64 -23.43 -1.15
CA CYS A 477 -12.29 -22.23 -1.91
C CYS A 477 -10.76 -22.15 -2.10
N ALA A 478 -10.22 -22.99 -3.00
CA ALA A 478 -8.88 -22.73 -3.56
C ALA A 478 -8.84 -21.42 -4.38
N ARG A 479 -10.00 -20.83 -4.68
CA ARG A 479 -10.15 -19.39 -4.90
C ARG A 479 -10.40 -18.70 -3.57
N VAL A 480 -9.32 -18.43 -2.84
CA VAL A 480 -9.35 -17.57 -1.66
C VAL A 480 -10.09 -16.28 -2.03
N ARG A 481 -11.06 -15.89 -1.20
CA ARG A 481 -11.84 -14.66 -1.33
C ARG A 481 -10.90 -13.47 -1.51
N ASP A 482 -10.70 -13.06 -2.75
CA ASP A 482 -10.19 -11.74 -3.06
C ASP A 482 -11.11 -11.11 -4.12
N GLU A 483 -11.29 -9.81 -3.97
CA GLU A 483 -11.90 -8.83 -4.88
C GLU A 483 -13.38 -8.42 -4.74
N ASN A 484 -14.31 -9.17 -4.11
CA ASN A 484 -15.74 -8.72 -4.12
C ASN A 484 -16.55 -8.82 -2.82
N ASN A 485 -15.97 -9.12 -1.66
CA ASN A 485 -16.76 -9.23 -0.42
C ASN A 485 -16.07 -8.72 0.87
N VAL A 486 -15.61 -7.47 0.81
CA VAL A 486 -15.24 -6.63 1.97
C VAL A 486 -16.44 -6.34 2.90
N ARG A 487 -17.64 -6.87 2.64
CA ARG A 487 -18.86 -6.59 3.44
C ARG A 487 -19.10 -7.49 4.66
N THR A 488 -18.20 -8.39 5.03
CA THR A 488 -18.35 -9.17 6.28
C THR A 488 -17.06 -9.25 7.10
N ALA A 489 -16.41 -8.12 7.31
CA ALA A 489 -15.79 -7.82 8.60
C ALA A 489 -16.54 -6.63 9.21
N LYS A 490 -17.83 -6.83 9.52
CA LYS A 490 -18.47 -5.99 10.52
C LYS A 490 -17.67 -6.17 11.79
N VAL A 491 -16.84 -5.18 12.07
CA VAL A 491 -16.58 -4.68 13.41
C VAL A 491 -17.90 -4.81 14.17
N SER A 492 -18.03 -5.84 14.99
CA SER A 492 -19.05 -5.90 16.02
C SER A 492 -18.70 -4.81 17.02
N THR A 493 -19.20 -3.61 16.70
CA THR A 493 -19.69 -2.56 17.60
C THR A 493 -19.13 -2.58 19.01
N VAL A 494 -18.18 -1.67 19.24
CA VAL A 494 -18.15 -0.88 20.47
C VAL A 494 -19.42 -0.01 20.47
N ARG A 495 -20.46 -0.46 21.17
CA ARG A 495 -21.43 0.39 21.90
C ARG A 495 -21.87 -0.38 23.14
N LEU A 496 -21.47 0.15 24.29
CA LEU A 496 -21.95 -0.24 25.62
C LEU A 496 -23.44 0.07 25.73
N PRO A 497 -24.30 -0.85 26.22
CA PRO A 497 -25.53 -0.48 26.87
C PRO A 497 -25.18 -0.05 28.31
N THR A 498 -25.27 1.25 28.56
CA THR A 498 -25.40 1.81 29.89
C THR A 498 -26.75 1.42 30.48
N GLY A 499 -26.75 0.92 31.72
CA GLY A 499 -27.86 1.12 32.65
C GLY A 499 -28.79 -0.07 32.84
N LEU A 500 -28.50 -0.84 33.89
CA LEU A 500 -29.53 -1.31 34.81
C LEU A 500 -30.29 -0.09 35.35
N LYS A 501 -31.61 -0.07 35.21
CA LYS A 501 -32.50 0.54 36.19
C LYS A 501 -33.65 -0.43 36.48
N ASN A 502 -33.78 -0.70 37.77
CA ASN A 502 -34.85 -1.42 38.45
C ASN A 502 -36.24 -0.92 38.02
N ASN A 503 -37.21 -1.82 37.93
CA ASN A 503 -38.34 -1.91 38.85
C ASN A 503 -39.39 -2.92 38.34
N GLU A 504 -39.84 -3.72 39.30
CA GLU A 504 -41.00 -4.65 39.31
C GLU A 504 -40.90 -5.97 38.54
#